data_AF-A0A961RRX5-F1
#
_entry.id   AF-A0A961RRX5-F1
#
_cell.length_a   1.000
_cell.length_b   1.000
_cell.length_c   1.000
_cell.angle_alpha   90.00
_cell.angle_beta   90.00
_cell.angle_gamma   90.00
#
_symmetry.space_group_name_H-M   'P 1'
#
loop_
_entity.id
_entity.type
_entity.pdbx_description
1 polymer ?
#
loop_
_entity_poly.entity_id
_entity_poly.type
_entity_poly.pdbx_seq_one_letter_code
_entity_poly.pdbx_strand_id
1 'polypeptide(L)'
;PSPQAPITHGKGRTVITGVAWSGRGKIDRVDVSLDGGNNWREARISGPSLDKSMHRFYYEFDWDGSDLLLQSRAIDSTGYVQPTKNELRAVRGTNSIYHNNGIQTWLVNSKGEAENVEVS
;
A
#
# COMPACT_ATOMS: atom_id res chain seq x y z
N PRO A 1 4.02 8.00 3.10
CA PRO A 1 3.65 9.42 2.86
C PRO A 1 2.20 9.48 2.36
N SER A 2 1.50 10.56 2.68
CA SER A 2 0.11 10.85 2.30
C SER A 2 -0.07 12.37 2.25
N PRO A 3 -1.20 12.93 1.76
CA PRO A 3 -1.37 14.38 1.69
C PRO A 3 -1.13 15.10 3.02
N GLN A 4 -1.37 14.42 4.16
CA GLN A 4 -1.17 14.96 5.50
C GLN A 4 0.24 14.68 6.07
N ALA A 5 1.05 13.88 5.38
CA ALA A 5 2.39 13.47 5.77
C ALA A 5 3.32 13.41 4.55
N PRO A 6 3.67 14.57 3.95
CA PRO A 6 4.63 14.63 2.84
C PRO A 6 6.04 14.25 3.30
N ILE A 7 6.91 13.93 2.34
CA ILE A 7 8.35 13.72 2.61
C ILE A 7 9.03 15.09 2.66
N THR A 8 9.46 15.53 3.86
CA THR A 8 10.02 16.87 4.06
C THR A 8 11.55 16.91 4.20
N HIS A 9 12.18 15.76 4.41
CA HIS A 9 13.63 15.66 4.65
C HIS A 9 14.48 15.65 3.35
N GLY A 10 13.84 15.77 2.18
CA GLY A 10 14.51 15.66 0.89
C GLY A 10 14.98 14.24 0.57
N LYS A 11 15.96 14.13 -0.34
CA LYS A 11 16.52 12.84 -0.78
C LYS A 11 17.18 12.09 0.37
N GLY A 12 17.22 10.76 0.26
CA GLY A 12 17.89 9.88 1.20
C GLY A 12 16.94 8.88 1.85
N ARG A 13 17.37 8.36 3.00
CA ARG A 13 16.70 7.27 3.71
C ARG A 13 15.25 7.65 4.01
N THR A 14 14.33 6.88 3.46
CA THR A 14 12.88 7.06 3.59
C THR A 14 12.25 5.78 4.14
N VAL A 15 11.26 5.94 5.02
CA VAL A 15 10.49 4.82 5.56
C VAL A 15 9.04 4.97 5.15
N ILE A 16 8.53 3.99 4.41
CA ILE A 16 7.11 3.81 4.20
C ILE A 16 6.55 3.03 5.39
N THR A 17 5.44 3.51 5.96
CA THR A 17 4.70 2.79 6.99
C THR A 17 3.22 2.81 6.68
N GLY A 18 2.55 1.71 7.01
CA GLY A 18 1.11 1.58 6.83
C GLY A 18 0.52 0.52 7.74
N VAL A 19 -0.77 0.26 7.54
CA VAL A 19 -1.52 -0.77 8.25
C VAL A 19 -2.17 -1.73 7.27
N ALA A 20 -2.21 -3.01 7.62
CA ALA A 20 -2.91 -4.06 6.89
C ALA A 20 -3.78 -4.86 7.86
N TRP A 21 -4.88 -5.44 7.37
CA TRP A 21 -5.76 -6.30 8.16
C TRP A 21 -6.57 -7.20 7.22
N SER A 22 -7.06 -8.34 7.72
CA SER A 22 -8.02 -9.18 7.01
C SER A 22 -9.09 -9.69 7.97
N GLY A 23 -10.35 -9.68 7.54
CA GLY A 23 -11.44 -10.33 8.27
C GLY A 23 -11.43 -11.86 8.14
N ARG A 24 -10.58 -12.41 7.26
CA ARG A 24 -10.48 -13.84 6.97
C ARG A 24 -9.40 -14.56 7.77
N GLY A 25 -8.46 -13.81 8.35
CA GLY A 25 -7.25 -14.40 8.91
C GLY A 25 -6.29 -13.37 9.50
N LYS A 26 -5.06 -13.81 9.77
CA LYS A 26 -3.91 -12.92 10.05
C LYS A 26 -3.31 -12.42 8.74
N ILE A 27 -2.58 -11.30 8.78
CA ILE A 27 -1.74 -10.86 7.67
C ILE A 27 -0.43 -11.64 7.70
N ASP A 28 -0.15 -12.37 6.63
CA ASP A 28 1.07 -13.15 6.46
C ASP A 28 2.16 -12.32 5.80
N ARG A 29 1.79 -11.46 4.84
CA ARG A 29 2.73 -10.61 4.10
C ARG A 29 2.09 -9.30 3.67
N VAL A 30 2.89 -8.26 3.60
CA VAL A 30 2.55 -7.01 2.90
C VAL A 30 3.65 -6.75 1.88
N ASP A 31 3.25 -6.55 0.63
CA ASP A 31 4.16 -6.12 -0.43
C ASP A 31 3.97 -4.60 -0.66
N VAL A 32 5.07 -3.89 -0.92
CA VAL A 32 5.10 -2.46 -1.27
C VAL A 32 5.65 -2.30 -2.68
N SER A 33 5.02 -1.42 -3.45
CA SER A 33 5.49 -1.00 -4.77
C SER A 33 5.81 0.49 -4.74
N LEU A 34 6.84 0.89 -5.48
CA LEU A 34 7.24 2.28 -5.68
C LEU A 34 6.86 2.82 -7.07
N ASP A 35 6.37 1.95 -7.97
CA ASP A 35 6.22 2.22 -9.40
C ASP A 35 4.83 1.86 -9.95
N GLY A 36 3.81 1.95 -9.10
CA GLY A 36 2.41 1.76 -9.50
C GLY A 36 1.98 0.30 -9.64
N GLY A 37 2.75 -0.63 -9.11
CA GLY A 37 2.40 -2.05 -9.02
C GLY A 37 3.14 -2.92 -10.02
N ASN A 38 4.14 -2.38 -10.72
CA ASN A 38 4.96 -3.12 -11.67
C ASN A 38 5.98 -4.00 -10.94
N ASN A 39 6.58 -3.48 -9.86
CA ASN A 39 7.53 -4.23 -9.04
C ASN A 39 7.13 -4.20 -7.56
N TRP A 40 7.17 -5.38 -6.92
CA TRP A 40 6.75 -5.56 -5.54
C TRP A 40 7.93 -6.00 -4.68
N ARG A 41 8.01 -5.44 -3.47
CA ARG A 41 9.04 -5.76 -2.49
C ARG A 41 8.37 -6.04 -1.16
N GLU A 42 8.79 -7.11 -0.50
CA GLU A 42 8.23 -7.49 0.78
C GLU A 42 8.57 -6.46 1.86
N ALA A 43 7.55 -6.00 2.58
CA ALA A 43 7.68 -5.11 3.72
C ALA A 43 7.79 -5.90 5.02
N ARG A 44 8.49 -5.34 6.00
CA ARG A 44 8.60 -5.92 7.33
C ARG A 44 7.33 -5.65 8.13
N ILE A 45 6.67 -6.69 8.60
CA ILE A 45 5.58 -6.60 9.58
C ILE A 45 6.18 -6.39 10.97
N SER A 46 5.59 -5.48 11.75
CA SER A 46 6.05 -5.13 13.08
C SER A 46 5.13 -5.68 14.16
N GLY A 47 5.75 -6.34 15.15
CA GLY A 47 5.03 -6.92 16.29
C GLY A 47 4.35 -8.25 15.95
N PRO A 48 3.57 -8.79 16.90
CA PRO A 48 2.88 -10.06 16.72
C PRO A 48 1.82 -9.95 15.62
N SER A 49 1.78 -10.95 14.72
CA SER A 49 0.71 -11.07 13.73
C SER A 49 -0.44 -11.91 14.29
N LEU A 50 -1.46 -11.22 14.81
CA LEU A 50 -2.65 -11.85 15.39
C LEU A 50 -3.77 -12.03 14.36
N ASP A 51 -4.62 -13.04 14.58
CA ASP A 51 -5.78 -13.29 13.74
C ASP A 51 -6.75 -12.10 13.76
N LYS A 52 -7.24 -11.69 12.58
CA LYS A 52 -8.28 -10.65 12.39
C LYS A 52 -7.98 -9.31 13.08
N SER A 53 -6.70 -8.96 13.17
CA SER A 53 -6.20 -7.75 13.82
C SER A 53 -5.58 -6.79 12.81
N MET A 54 -5.25 -5.56 13.26
CA MET A 54 -4.46 -4.62 12.46
C MET A 54 -2.96 -4.88 12.65
N HIS A 55 -2.22 -4.85 11.54
CA HIS A 55 -0.79 -5.11 11.48
C HIS A 55 -0.08 -3.88 10.91
N ARG A 56 0.89 -3.37 11.67
CA ARG A 56 1.77 -2.30 11.20
C ARG A 56 2.85 -2.90 10.31
N PHE A 57 3.11 -2.29 9.15
CA PHE A 57 4.23 -2.67 8.29
C PHE A 57 5.16 -1.48 8.03
N TYR A 58 6.39 -1.79 7.65
CA TYR A 58 7.45 -0.86 7.29
C TYR A 58 8.20 -1.33 6.05
N TYR A 59 8.55 -0.39 5.18
CA TYR A 59 9.47 -0.63 4.07
C TYR A 59 10.45 0.53 3.98
N GLU A 60 11.73 0.24 4.20
CA GLU A 60 12.81 1.20 4.16
C GLU A 60 13.52 1.20 2.79
N PHE A 61 13.78 2.38 2.22
CA PHE A 61 14.53 2.54 0.98
C PHE A 61 15.27 3.87 0.95
N ASP A 62 16.22 4.03 0.03
CA ASP A 62 16.88 5.32 -0.21
C ASP A 62 16.17 6.02 -1.38
N TRP A 63 15.46 7.11 -1.10
CA TRP A 63 14.73 7.87 -2.10
C TRP A 63 15.68 8.84 -2.82
N ASP A 64 15.70 8.76 -4.15
CA ASP A 64 16.55 9.59 -5.02
C ASP A 64 15.91 10.92 -5.42
N GLY A 65 14.66 11.17 -5.00
CA GLY A 65 13.88 12.34 -5.33
C GLY A 65 13.06 12.22 -6.63
N SER A 66 13.01 11.05 -7.26
CA SER A 66 12.11 10.80 -8.38
C SER A 66 10.66 10.75 -7.92
N ASP A 67 9.73 10.97 -8.84
CA ASP A 67 8.32 10.69 -8.58
C ASP A 67 8.13 9.21 -8.24
N LEU A 68 7.19 8.92 -7.33
CA LEU A 68 6.84 7.57 -6.90
C LEU A 68 5.34 7.34 -7.08
N LEU A 69 4.97 6.12 -7.47
CA LEU A 69 3.59 5.64 -7.43
C LEU A 69 3.52 4.57 -6.34
N LEU A 70 3.31 5.02 -5.11
CA LEU A 70 3.33 4.15 -3.94
C LEU A 70 2.06 3.32 -3.85
N GLN A 71 2.23 2.02 -3.68
CA GLN A 71 1.15 1.08 -3.41
C GLN A 71 1.55 0.11 -2.31
N SER A 72 0.55 -0.48 -1.65
CA SER A 72 0.72 -1.62 -0.76
C SER A 72 -0.34 -2.66 -1.03
N ARG A 73 0.01 -3.93 -0.89
CA ARG A 73 -0.90 -5.06 -1.09
C ARG A 73 -0.74 -6.07 0.04
N ALA A 74 -1.83 -6.34 0.74
CA ALA A 74 -1.87 -7.34 1.81
C ALA A 74 -2.12 -8.76 1.26
N ILE A 75 -1.47 -9.74 1.89
CA ILE A 75 -1.71 -11.17 1.68
C ILE A 75 -2.03 -11.79 3.04
N ASP A 76 -3.21 -12.40 3.16
CA ASP A 76 -3.63 -13.03 4.40
C ASP A 76 -3.31 -14.53 4.44
N SER A 77 -3.51 -15.13 5.62
CA SER A 77 -3.24 -16.54 5.87
C SER A 77 -4.10 -17.54 5.09
N THR A 78 -5.09 -17.06 4.33
CA THR A 78 -5.86 -17.89 3.39
C THR A 78 -5.25 -17.89 1.99
N GLY A 79 -4.19 -17.10 1.76
CA GLY A 79 -3.61 -16.85 0.45
C GLY A 79 -4.35 -15.77 -0.34
N TYR A 80 -5.35 -15.11 0.25
CA TYR A 80 -6.06 -14.03 -0.44
C TYR A 80 -5.14 -12.83 -0.60
N VAL A 81 -4.94 -12.42 -1.86
CA VAL A 81 -4.17 -11.24 -2.22
C VAL A 81 -5.12 -10.08 -2.44
N GLN A 82 -4.84 -8.94 -1.81
CA GLN A 82 -5.65 -7.73 -1.96
C GLN A 82 -5.72 -7.32 -3.45
N PRO A 83 -6.91 -7.11 -4.01
CA PRO A 83 -7.10 -6.83 -5.43
C PRO A 83 -6.85 -5.35 -5.75
N THR A 84 -6.57 -5.06 -7.00
CA THR A 84 -6.66 -3.70 -7.57
C THR A 84 -8.11 -3.22 -7.62
N LYS A 85 -8.31 -1.91 -7.74
CA LYS A 85 -9.66 -1.33 -7.97
C LYS A 85 -10.27 -1.82 -9.28
N ASN A 86 -9.45 -2.04 -10.32
CA ASN A 86 -9.92 -2.53 -11.62
C ASN A 86 -10.44 -3.96 -11.55
N GLU A 87 -9.73 -4.85 -10.85
CA GLU A 87 -10.22 -6.22 -10.60
C GLU A 87 -11.53 -6.22 -9.81
N LEU A 88 -11.67 -5.34 -8.81
CA LEU A 88 -12.93 -5.20 -8.08
C LEU A 88 -14.08 -4.71 -8.98
N ARG A 89 -13.83 -3.67 -9.80
CA ARG A 89 -14.83 -3.12 -10.72
C ARG A 89 -15.23 -4.12 -11.81
N ALA A 90 -14.30 -4.93 -12.30
CA ALA A 90 -14.58 -5.96 -13.29
C ALA A 90 -15.60 -7.00 -12.79
N VAL A 91 -15.60 -7.28 -11.48
CA VAL A 91 -16.53 -8.25 -10.87
C VAL A 91 -17.79 -7.58 -10.31
N ARG A 92 -17.69 -6.37 -9.76
CA ARG A 92 -18.76 -5.72 -8.98
C ARG A 92 -19.40 -4.51 -9.66
N GLY A 93 -18.87 -4.09 -10.81
CA GLY A 93 -19.21 -2.81 -11.43
C GLY A 93 -18.73 -1.61 -10.62
N THR A 94 -19.16 -0.41 -11.02
CA THR A 94 -18.77 0.87 -10.40
C THR A 94 -19.71 1.34 -9.30
N ASN A 95 -20.86 0.67 -9.12
CA ASN A 95 -21.92 1.10 -8.20
C ASN A 95 -21.94 0.29 -6.90
N SER A 96 -20.89 -0.48 -6.61
CA SER A 96 -20.73 -1.18 -5.34
C SER A 96 -20.29 -0.19 -4.25
N ILE A 97 -21.22 0.21 -3.39
CA ILE A 97 -20.99 1.22 -2.34
C ILE A 97 -20.13 0.67 -1.19
N TYR A 98 -20.19 -0.64 -0.92
CA TYR A 98 -19.52 -1.27 0.22
C TYR A 98 -18.28 -2.09 -0.20
N HIS A 99 -17.47 -2.41 0.81
CA HIS A 99 -16.35 -3.36 0.72
C HIS A 99 -15.32 -3.06 -0.37
N ASN A 100 -14.98 -1.78 -0.55
CA ASN A 100 -13.88 -1.38 -1.42
C ASN A 100 -12.54 -1.57 -0.70
N ASN A 101 -11.94 -2.74 -0.90
CA ASN A 101 -10.60 -3.07 -0.40
C ASN A 101 -9.53 -2.97 -1.50
N GLY A 102 -9.78 -2.20 -2.56
CA GLY A 102 -8.85 -2.05 -3.67
C GLY A 102 -7.50 -1.46 -3.23
N ILE A 103 -6.42 -1.87 -3.87
CA ILE A 103 -5.08 -1.27 -3.67
C ILE A 103 -5.18 0.25 -3.86
N GLN A 104 -4.66 0.99 -2.88
CA GLN A 104 -4.55 2.44 -2.89
C GLN A 104 -3.24 2.87 -3.54
N THR A 105 -3.28 3.95 -4.34
CA THR A 105 -2.08 4.55 -4.92
C THR A 105 -1.87 5.97 -4.40
N TRP A 106 -0.64 6.29 -4.00
CA TRP A 106 -0.22 7.66 -3.72
C TRP A 106 0.83 8.08 -4.75
N LEU A 107 0.56 9.13 -5.52
CA LEU A 107 1.61 9.81 -6.27
C LEU A 107 2.40 10.65 -5.28
N VAL A 108 3.68 10.37 -5.12
CA VAL A 108 4.61 11.26 -4.40
C VAL A 108 5.45 11.96 -5.45
N ASN A 109 5.30 13.28 -5.57
CA ASN A 109 6.06 14.04 -6.54
C ASN A 109 7.51 14.30 -6.04
N SER A 110 8.37 14.82 -6.91
CA SER A 110 9.75 15.19 -6.60
C SER A 110 9.93 16.21 -5.46
N LYS A 111 8.86 16.92 -5.06
CA LYS A 111 8.85 17.81 -3.87
C LYS A 111 8.48 17.07 -2.58
N GLY A 112 8.13 15.79 -2.66
CA GLY A 112 7.70 14.97 -1.54
C GLY A 112 6.22 15.12 -1.19
N GLU A 113 5.46 15.90 -1.95
CA GLU A 113 4.01 16.06 -1.78
C GLU A 113 3.30 14.81 -2.29
N ALA A 114 2.26 14.38 -1.59
CA ALA A 114 1.54 13.15 -1.91
C ALA A 114 0.09 13.44 -2.32
N GLU A 115 -0.36 12.82 -3.40
CA GLU A 115 -1.70 12.96 -3.96
C GLU A 115 -2.41 11.61 -4.07
N ASN A 116 -3.73 11.60 -3.84
CA ASN A 116 -4.56 10.42 -4.06
C ASN A 116 -4.85 10.28 -5.56
N VAL A 117 -4.37 9.20 -6.18
CA VAL A 117 -4.53 8.95 -7.61
C VAL A 117 -5.07 7.55 -7.88
N GLU A 118 -5.63 7.33 -9.06
CA GLU A 118 -5.87 6.00 -9.62
C GLU A 118 -4.90 5.79 -10.79
N VAL A 119 -4.29 4.61 -10.85
CA VAL A 119 -3.51 4.15 -12.00
C VAL A 119 -4.29 3.03 -12.68
N SER A 120 -4.31 3.06 -14.01
CA SER A 120 -5.10 2.15 -14.87
C SER A 120 -4.38 0.84 -15.13
#